data_AF-A0A5K3EPH6-F1
#
_entry.id   AF-A0A5K3EPH6-F1
#
_cell.length_a   1.000
_cell.length_b   1.000
_cell.length_c   1.000
_cell.angle_alpha   90.00
_cell.angle_beta   90.00
_cell.angle_gamma   90.00
#
_symmetry.space_group_name_H-M   'P 1'
#
loop_
_entity.id
_entity.type
_entity.pdbx_description
1 polymer ?
#
loop_
_entity_poly.entity_id
_entity_poly.type
_entity_poly.pdbx_seq_one_letter_code
_entity_poly.pdbx_strand_id
1 'polypeptide(L)'
;QQAASRHDKIIEPLLSLSIDFYARVFVRVRTSASGVKRVASRMALVYSCTGCQSFYLQRLGAVSERDAAAAAGKTFTPARGPPVEGRACPQCGSAFAIAGPLWADEIHDHDFVRGVLQSLKDLPDKRDSSCAHNNMVDYSAGTVSWF
;
A
#
# COMPACT_ATOMS: atom_id res chain seq x y z
N GLN A 1 -2.39 -8.43 2.78
CA GLN A 1 -3.64 -7.82 3.30
C GLN A 1 -4.79 -8.82 3.47
N GLN A 2 -5.18 -9.60 2.44
CA GLN A 2 -6.36 -10.48 2.51
C GLN A 2 -6.39 -11.43 3.72
N ALA A 3 -5.25 -12.03 4.08
CA ALA A 3 -5.14 -12.86 5.28
C ALA A 3 -5.37 -12.07 6.58
N ALA A 4 -4.83 -10.85 6.68
CA ALA A 4 -4.96 -10.00 7.87
C ALA A 4 -6.40 -9.50 8.07
N SER A 5 -7.11 -9.21 6.99
CA SER A 5 -8.52 -8.76 7.05
C SER A 5 -9.43 -9.75 7.76
N ARG A 6 -9.12 -11.07 7.73
CA ARG A 6 -9.90 -12.11 8.44
C ARG A 6 -9.78 -12.03 9.96
N HIS A 7 -8.79 -11.28 10.46
CA HIS A 7 -8.48 -11.14 11.88
C HIS A 7 -8.64 -9.68 12.34
N ASP A 8 -9.50 -8.90 11.67
CA ASP A 8 -9.70 -7.47 11.95
C ASP A 8 -8.40 -6.64 11.92
N LYS A 9 -7.41 -7.09 11.13
CA LYS A 9 -6.10 -6.44 11.01
C LYS A 9 -5.95 -5.73 9.67
N ILE A 10 -5.41 -4.53 9.75
CA ILE A 10 -5.04 -3.70 8.61
C ILE A 10 -3.53 -3.67 8.53
N ILE A 11 -3.02 -3.84 7.31
CA ILE A 11 -1.62 -3.67 6.97
C ILE A 11 -1.46 -2.29 6.35
N GLU A 12 -0.59 -1.48 6.93
CA GLU A 12 -0.19 -0.17 6.42
C GLU A 12 1.24 -0.30 5.90
N PRO A 13 1.49 -0.23 4.57
CA PRO A 13 2.83 -0.18 4.03
C PRO A 13 3.54 1.08 4.50
N LEU A 14 4.75 0.94 5.04
CA LEU A 14 5.59 2.05 5.46
C LEU A 14 6.70 2.33 4.44
N LEU A 15 7.29 1.27 3.89
CA LEU A 15 8.40 1.36 2.95
C LEU A 15 8.40 0.10 2.07
N SER A 16 8.43 0.31 0.75
CA SER A 16 8.66 -0.75 -0.24
C SER A 16 10.00 -0.53 -0.94
N LEU A 17 10.80 -1.58 -1.04
CA LEU A 17 12.10 -1.59 -1.70
C LEU A 17 12.14 -2.69 -2.75
N SER A 18 12.64 -2.36 -3.93
CA SER A 18 13.02 -3.31 -4.96
C SER A 18 14.54 -3.28 -5.07
N ILE A 19 15.20 -4.39 -4.74
CA ILE A 19 16.65 -4.49 -4.69
C ILE A 19 17.03 -5.76 -5.45
N ASP A 20 17.65 -5.56 -6.62
CA ASP A 20 18.00 -6.59 -7.59
C ASP A 20 16.86 -7.59 -7.86
N PHE A 21 16.89 -8.75 -7.20
CA PHE A 21 15.96 -9.87 -7.37
C PHE A 21 14.99 -10.05 -6.20
N TYR A 22 14.96 -9.14 -5.21
CA TYR A 22 14.03 -9.22 -4.09
C TYR A 22 13.21 -7.94 -3.91
N ALA A 23 11.95 -8.13 -3.51
CA ALA A 23 11.09 -7.05 -3.05
C ALA A 23 10.94 -7.17 -1.53
N ARG A 24 11.23 -6.09 -0.79
CA ARG A 24 11.06 -6.02 0.67
C ARG A 24 10.04 -4.94 1.01
N VAL A 25 8.99 -5.32 1.74
CA VAL A 25 7.95 -4.40 2.19
C VAL A 25 7.96 -4.37 3.71
N PHE A 26 8.18 -3.20 4.28
CA PHE A 26 8.02 -2.93 5.71
C PHE A 26 6.60 -2.45 5.95
N VAL A 27 5.93 -3.07 6.90
CA VAL A 27 4.51 -2.83 7.16
C VAL A 27 4.26 -2.64 8.64
N ARG A 28 3.29 -1.79 8.97
CA ARG A 28 2.70 -1.67 10.30
C ARG A 28 1.37 -2.43 10.31
N VAL A 29 1.20 -3.33 11.28
CA VAL A 29 -0.05 -4.08 11.46
C VAL A 29 -0.85 -3.46 12.59
N ARG A 30 -2.07 -3.03 12.31
CA ARG A 30 -2.99 -2.45 13.30
C ARG A 30 -4.28 -3.26 13.38
N THR A 31 -4.83 -3.41 14.58
CA THR A 31 -6.15 -4.02 14.77
C THR A 31 -7.21 -2.92 14.64
N SER A 32 -8.10 -3.03 13.66
CA SER A 32 -9.20 -2.08 13.44
C SER A 32 -10.26 -2.70 12.53
N ALA A 33 -11.37 -3.16 13.11
CA ALA A 33 -12.50 -3.72 12.37
C ALA A 33 -13.15 -2.69 11.41
N SER A 34 -13.18 -1.41 11.80
CA SER A 34 -13.74 -0.34 10.97
C SER A 34 -12.88 -0.05 9.74
N GLY A 35 -11.56 -0.09 9.87
CA GLY A 35 -10.68 0.18 8.73
C GLY A 35 -10.51 -1.03 7.79
N VAL A 36 -10.81 -2.26 8.23
CA VAL A 36 -10.88 -3.42 7.30
C VAL A 36 -11.94 -3.20 6.22
N LYS A 37 -13.04 -2.50 6.53
CA LYS A 37 -14.06 -2.14 5.53
C LYS A 37 -13.50 -1.25 4.40
N ARG A 38 -12.48 -0.45 4.69
CA ARG A 38 -11.79 0.42 3.71
C ARG A 38 -10.84 -0.36 2.80
N VAL A 39 -10.38 -1.55 3.19
CA VAL A 39 -9.38 -2.32 2.45
C VAL A 39 -9.78 -2.60 1.00
N ALA A 40 -11.07 -2.85 0.73
CA ALA A 40 -11.56 -3.08 -0.62
C ALA A 40 -11.28 -1.89 -1.56
N SER A 41 -11.34 -0.66 -1.06
CA SER A 41 -10.99 0.54 -1.83
C SER A 41 -9.49 0.71 -2.10
N ARG A 42 -8.65 0.06 -1.31
CA ARG A 42 -7.18 0.08 -1.45
C ARG A 42 -6.66 -1.01 -2.39
N MET A 43 -7.44 -2.05 -2.63
CA MET A 43 -7.13 -3.14 -3.55
C MET A 43 -7.67 -2.85 -4.95
N ALA A 44 -6.96 -3.31 -5.98
CA ALA A 44 -7.39 -3.17 -7.37
C ALA A 44 -7.01 -4.37 -8.23
N LEU A 45 -7.75 -4.56 -9.32
CA LEU A 45 -7.32 -5.33 -10.48
C LEU A 45 -6.63 -4.39 -11.48
N VAL A 46 -5.69 -4.93 -12.25
CA VAL A 46 -5.00 -4.22 -13.34
C VAL A 46 -5.48 -4.77 -14.67
N TYR A 47 -5.93 -3.87 -15.54
CA TYR A 47 -6.20 -4.14 -16.94
C TYR A 47 -4.98 -3.68 -17.72
N SER A 48 -4.12 -4.60 -18.12
CA SER A 48 -2.88 -4.30 -18.87
C SER A 48 -3.09 -4.60 -20.35
N CYS A 49 -2.86 -3.62 -21.21
CA CYS A 49 -3.06 -3.77 -22.65
C CYS A 49 -1.96 -4.66 -23.26
N THR A 50 -2.36 -5.67 -24.02
CA THR A 50 -1.44 -6.61 -24.69
C THR A 50 -0.67 -5.99 -25.87
N GLY A 51 -1.14 -4.85 -26.41
CA GLY A 51 -0.50 -4.14 -27.51
C GLY A 51 0.45 -3.04 -27.03
N CYS A 52 -0.10 -1.96 -26.47
CA CYS A 52 0.68 -0.77 -26.09
C CYS A 52 1.12 -0.73 -24.61
N GLN A 53 0.82 -1.77 -23.81
CA GLN A 53 1.17 -1.85 -22.37
C GLN A 53 0.56 -0.75 -21.48
N SER A 54 -0.38 0.05 -22.00
CA SER A 54 -1.20 0.96 -21.18
C SER A 54 -1.94 0.15 -20.11
N PHE A 55 -2.06 0.68 -18.89
CA PHE A 55 -2.77 -0.01 -17.82
C PHE A 55 -3.85 0.86 -17.16
N TYR A 56 -4.89 0.20 -16.68
CA TYR A 56 -6.00 0.82 -15.96
C TYR A 56 -6.29 0.04 -14.68
N LEU A 57 -6.59 0.75 -13.58
CA LEU A 57 -6.86 0.14 -12.29
C LEU A 57 -8.36 0.10 -12.01
N GLN A 58 -8.89 -1.11 -11.77
CA GLN A 58 -10.23 -1.32 -11.27
C GLN A 58 -10.17 -1.55 -9.75
N ARG A 59 -10.52 -0.52 -8.96
CA ARG A 59 -10.68 -0.69 -7.50
C ARG A 59 -11.74 -1.76 -7.20
N LEU A 60 -11.63 -2.44 -6.05
CA LEU A 60 -12.63 -3.44 -5.63
C LEU A 60 -13.77 -2.83 -4.79
N GLY A 61 -13.53 -1.68 -4.16
CA GLY A 61 -14.51 -0.93 -3.40
C GLY A 61 -14.42 0.57 -3.63
N ALA A 62 -15.49 1.28 -3.32
CA ALA A 62 -15.55 2.73 -3.28
C ALA A 62 -15.86 3.20 -1.86
N VAL A 63 -15.39 4.40 -1.53
CA VAL A 63 -15.69 5.07 -0.27
C VAL A 63 -16.48 6.32 -0.62
N SER A 64 -17.68 6.46 -0.08
CA SER A 64 -18.40 7.73 -0.09
C SER A 64 -18.41 8.34 1.30
N GLU A 65 -18.01 9.60 1.37
CA GLU A 65 -18.20 10.45 2.53
C GLU A 65 -19.54 11.14 2.31
N ARG A 66 -20.58 10.74 3.05
CA ARG A 66 -21.83 11.50 3.03
C ARG A 66 -21.57 12.82 3.77
N ASP A 67 -22.01 13.92 3.18
CA ASP A 67 -21.79 15.28 3.69
C ASP A 67 -22.14 15.39 5.18
N ALA A 68 -21.32 16.14 5.90
CA ALA A 68 -21.27 16.30 7.36
C ALA A 68 -22.57 16.78 8.04
N ALA A 69 -23.67 16.94 7.31
CA ALA A 69 -24.98 17.33 7.82
C ALA A 69 -25.79 16.16 8.44
N ALA A 70 -25.43 14.91 8.15
CA ALA A 70 -26.00 13.73 8.80
C ALA A 70 -24.88 12.99 9.52
N ALA A 71 -25.04 12.70 10.80
CA ALA A 71 -24.11 11.97 11.67
C ALA A 71 -23.92 10.48 11.28
N ALA A 72 -23.79 10.18 9.98
CA ALA A 72 -23.64 8.85 9.42
C ALA A 72 -22.21 8.70 8.87
N GLY A 73 -21.45 7.76 9.44
CA GLY A 73 -20.06 7.51 9.08
C GLY A 73 -19.83 7.10 7.61
N LYS A 74 -18.55 6.91 7.28
CA LYS A 74 -18.07 6.53 5.94
C LYS A 74 -18.81 5.30 5.41
N THR A 75 -19.37 5.41 4.21
CA THR A 75 -20.07 4.31 3.54
C THR A 75 -19.11 3.62 2.57
N PHE A 76 -19.06 2.29 2.64
CA PHE A 76 -18.24 1.44 1.76
C PHE A 76 -19.15 0.68 0.82
N THR A 77 -18.96 0.87 -0.48
CA THR A 77 -19.75 0.21 -1.52
C THR A 77 -18.84 -0.62 -2.43
N PRO A 78 -19.35 -1.67 -3.08
CA PRO A 78 -18.63 -2.33 -4.15
C PRO A 78 -18.26 -1.34 -5.26
N ALA A 79 -17.09 -1.51 -5.87
CA ALA A 79 -16.70 -0.67 -7.00
C ALA A 79 -17.57 -0.96 -8.23
N ARG A 80 -17.78 0.07 -9.04
CA ARG A 80 -18.37 -0.05 -10.38
C ARG A 80 -17.24 -0.22 -11.38
N GLY A 81 -17.44 -1.03 -12.40
CA GLY A 81 -16.45 -1.27 -13.46
C GLY A 81 -17.12 -1.67 -14.77
N PRO A 82 -16.34 -1.92 -15.83
CA PRO A 82 -14.88 -1.79 -15.94
C PRO A 82 -14.36 -0.34 -15.90
N PRO A 83 -13.05 -0.11 -15.69
CA PRO A 83 -12.48 1.25 -15.60
C PRO A 83 -12.29 1.91 -16.98
N VAL A 84 -12.68 1.20 -18.04
CA VAL A 84 -12.59 1.57 -19.44
C VAL A 84 -13.97 1.40 -20.06
N GLU A 85 -14.35 2.27 -21.01
CA GLU A 85 -15.71 2.31 -21.58
C GLU A 85 -16.07 1.08 -22.44
N GLY A 86 -15.10 0.22 -22.76
CA GLY A 86 -15.30 -0.96 -23.60
C GLY A 86 -14.36 -2.13 -23.31
N ARG A 87 -14.40 -3.14 -24.17
CA ARG A 87 -13.55 -4.35 -24.06
C ARG A 87 -12.15 -4.18 -24.65
N ALA A 88 -11.95 -3.14 -25.45
CA ALA A 88 -10.71 -2.86 -26.17
C ALA A 88 -9.99 -1.64 -25.56
N CYS A 89 -8.67 -1.62 -25.70
CA CYS A 89 -7.88 -0.48 -25.26
C CYS A 89 -8.24 0.78 -26.07
N PRO A 90 -8.56 1.91 -25.41
CA PRO A 90 -8.93 3.14 -26.12
C PRO A 90 -7.75 3.74 -26.90
N GLN A 91 -6.52 3.32 -26.60
CA GLN A 91 -5.31 3.85 -27.20
C GLN A 91 -4.88 3.10 -28.48
N CYS A 92 -5.11 1.78 -28.56
CA CYS A 92 -4.64 0.97 -29.70
C CYS A 92 -5.62 -0.13 -30.15
N GLY A 93 -6.79 -0.27 -29.53
CA GLY A 93 -7.80 -1.28 -29.87
C GLY A 93 -7.46 -2.72 -29.45
N SER A 94 -6.26 -2.98 -28.91
CA SER A 94 -5.87 -4.33 -28.46
C SER A 94 -6.62 -4.76 -27.19
N ALA A 95 -6.66 -6.07 -26.95
CA ALA A 95 -7.29 -6.65 -25.76
C ALA A 95 -6.49 -6.40 -24.49
N PHE A 96 -7.16 -6.50 -23.34
CA PHE A 96 -6.56 -6.41 -22.01
C PHE A 96 -6.29 -7.79 -21.41
N ALA A 97 -5.09 -7.99 -20.86
CA ALA A 97 -4.82 -9.00 -19.86
C ALA A 97 -5.21 -8.46 -18.47
N ILE A 98 -5.83 -9.29 -17.64
CA ILE A 98 -6.24 -8.90 -16.28
C ILE A 98 -5.30 -9.55 -15.26
N ALA A 99 -4.78 -8.76 -14.34
CA ALA A 99 -3.94 -9.21 -13.23
C ALA A 99 -4.45 -8.68 -11.89
N GLY A 100 -4.07 -9.34 -10.80
CA GLY A 100 -4.37 -8.92 -9.44
C GLY A 100 -5.11 -9.98 -8.62
N PRO A 101 -5.70 -9.61 -7.47
CA PRO A 101 -5.77 -8.26 -6.93
C PRO A 101 -4.45 -7.78 -6.30
N LEU A 102 -4.07 -6.54 -6.57
CA LEU A 102 -2.89 -5.88 -5.99
C LEU A 102 -3.25 -4.72 -5.08
N TRP A 103 -2.28 -4.27 -4.29
CA TRP A 103 -2.40 -3.04 -3.51
C TRP A 103 -2.19 -1.83 -4.41
N ALA A 104 -3.21 -0.98 -4.51
CA ALA A 104 -3.22 0.20 -5.39
C ALA A 104 -3.23 1.52 -4.60
N ASP A 105 -3.10 1.47 -3.28
CA ASP A 105 -2.93 2.66 -2.45
C ASP A 105 -1.43 2.95 -2.22
N GLU A 106 -1.11 4.01 -1.48
CA GLU A 106 0.28 4.38 -1.16
C GLU A 106 1.07 3.20 -0.57
N ILE A 107 2.31 3.03 -1.06
CA ILE A 107 3.24 1.96 -0.65
C ILE A 107 4.39 2.48 0.24
N HIS A 108 4.41 3.79 0.49
CA HIS A 108 5.38 4.47 1.33
C HIS A 108 4.65 5.46 2.25
N ASP A 109 5.01 5.43 3.53
CA ASP A 109 4.67 6.49 4.48
C ASP A 109 5.83 7.51 4.43
N HIS A 110 5.60 8.66 3.80
CA HIS A 110 6.66 9.64 3.55
C HIS A 110 7.27 10.21 4.84
N ASP A 111 6.49 10.31 5.92
CA ASP A 111 6.99 10.80 7.20
C ASP A 111 7.87 9.75 7.88
N PHE A 112 7.45 8.48 7.84
CA PHE A 112 8.28 7.36 8.28
C PHE A 112 9.59 7.29 7.49
N VAL A 113 9.53 7.37 6.16
CA VAL A 113 10.72 7.32 5.30
C VAL A 113 11.66 8.49 5.61
N ARG A 114 11.14 9.69 5.82
CA ARG A 114 11.95 10.86 6.20
C ARG A 114 12.65 10.64 7.54
N GLY A 115 11.94 10.08 8.54
CA GLY A 115 12.52 9.74 9.84
C GLY A 115 13.62 8.69 9.76
N VAL A 116 13.44 7.65 8.94
CA VAL A 116 14.46 6.64 8.68
C VAL A 116 15.68 7.26 8.00
N LEU A 117 15.49 8.08 6.97
CA LEU A 117 16.59 8.75 6.27
C LEU A 117 17.39 9.67 7.19
N GLN A 118 16.74 10.38 8.12
CA GLN A 118 17.42 11.19 9.11
C GLN A 118 18.24 10.32 10.06
N SER A 119 17.63 9.28 10.62
CA SER A 119 18.29 8.34 11.53
C SER A 119 19.51 7.67 10.88
N LEU A 120 19.45 7.38 9.58
CA LEU A 120 20.58 6.82 8.83
C LEU A 120 21.77 7.78 8.70
N LYS A 121 21.53 9.10 8.66
CA LYS A 121 22.61 10.11 8.62
C LYS A 121 23.29 10.28 9.97
N ASP A 122 22.53 10.08 11.04
CA ASP A 122 23.01 10.25 12.42
C ASP A 122 23.74 8.99 12.92
N LEU A 123 23.62 7.87 12.21
CA LEU A 123 24.35 6.63 12.52
C LEU A 123 25.83 6.74 12.12
N PRO A 124 26.77 6.28 12.98
CA PRO A 124 28.18 6.23 12.63
C PRO A 124 28.42 5.26 11.46
N ASP A 125 29.37 5.61 10.58
CA ASP A 125 29.68 4.82 9.40
C ASP A 125 30.17 3.42 9.80
N LYS A 126 29.50 2.40 9.27
CA LYS A 126 29.73 1.00 9.64
C LYS A 126 30.97 0.39 8.99
N ARG A 127 31.67 1.13 8.13
CA ARG A 127 32.92 0.67 7.51
C ARG A 127 34.06 0.46 8.52
N ASP A 128 33.93 0.98 9.75
CA ASP A 128 34.96 0.90 10.79
C ASP A 128 34.69 -0.13 11.92
N SER A 129 33.58 -0.89 11.88
CA SER A 129 33.22 -1.81 12.97
C SER A 129 32.94 -3.24 12.49
N SER A 130 34.00 -4.05 12.47
CA SER A 130 34.01 -5.49 12.13
C SER A 130 33.21 -6.40 13.08
N CYS A 131 32.53 -5.84 14.08
CA CYS A 131 31.74 -6.58 15.06
C CYS A 131 30.75 -5.62 15.73
N ALA A 132 29.54 -5.48 15.19
CA ALA A 132 28.44 -4.91 15.94
C ALA A 132 27.18 -5.67 15.58
N HIS A 133 26.60 -6.35 16.58
CA HIS A 133 25.23 -6.87 16.49
C HIS A 133 24.31 -5.74 16.03
N ASN A 134 23.52 -5.97 14.98
CA ASN A 134 22.57 -4.99 14.49
C ASN A 134 21.45 -4.84 15.52
N ASN A 135 21.50 -3.81 16.37
CA ASN A 135 20.34 -3.44 17.17
C ASN A 135 19.24 -2.95 16.23
N MET A 136 18.06 -3.58 16.32
CA MET A 136 16.90 -3.19 15.53
C MET A 136 16.29 -1.93 16.16
N VAL A 137 16.35 -0.82 15.44
CA VAL A 137 15.69 0.43 15.86
C VAL A 137 14.17 0.22 15.79
N ASP A 138 13.50 0.31 16.95
CA ASP A 138 12.05 0.22 17.04
C ASP A 138 11.42 1.59 16.73
N TYR A 139 10.67 1.65 15.62
CA TYR A 139 9.93 2.84 15.18
C TYR A 139 8.43 2.77 15.54
N SER A 140 8.01 1.80 16.37
CA SER A 140 6.61 1.59 16.73
C SER A 140 6.08 2.60 17.77
N ALA A 141 6.97 3.14 18.59
CA ALA A 141 6.72 4.27 19.48
C ALA A 141 7.32 5.52 18.84
N GLY A 142 6.63 6.67 18.86
CA GLY A 142 7.16 7.96 18.37
C GLY A 142 8.37 8.51 19.15
N THR A 143 9.11 7.65 19.83
CA THR A 143 10.32 7.91 20.61
C THR A 143 11.30 6.79 20.26
N VAL A 144 12.43 7.16 19.66
CA VAL A 144 13.52 6.24 19.35
C VAL A 144 14.11 5.75 20.68
N SER A 145 13.76 4.55 21.13
CA SER A 145 14.45 3.90 22.24
C SER A 145 15.47 2.90 21.70
N TRP A 146 16.73 3.10 22.05
CA TRP A 146 17.80 2.15 21.82
C TRP A 146 17.69 1.04 22.89
N PHE A 147 17.47 -0.20 22.48
CA PHE A 147 17.83 -1.38 23.28
C PHE A 147 19.29 -1.74 22.99
#